data_AF-A0A2G9MA61-F1
#
_entry.id   AF-A0A2G9MA61-F1
#
_cell.length_a   1.000
_cell.length_b   1.000
_cell.length_c   1.000
_cell.angle_alpha   90.00
_cell.angle_beta   90.00
_cell.angle_gamma   90.00
#
_symmetry.space_group_name_H-M   'P 1'
#
loop_
_entity.id
_entity.type
_entity.pdbx_description
1 polymer ?
#
loop_
_entity_poly.entity_id
_entity_poly.type
_entity_poly.pdbx_seq_one_letter_code
_entity_poly.pdbx_strand_id
1 'polypeptide(L)'
;MSVAQLEKLLQEQIVLKDGCGFCEFGQKSIGDTDDRGSVIIHQTGVNPVEDWYAVLQDTVTSDPRTGFRILLLPTGHVRAFAQVAMNYNRAVDYGLSIATVSIAMQEVRAEDAEHLGVEYVPMERIDGKCFARANSQEHMHIKFDEPSGGLAQPFPVDTKFWIRNQEPPVNRRGGMIN
;
A
#
# COMPACT_ATOMS: atom_id res chain seq x y z
N MET A 1 12.07 -18.59 -13.12
CA MET A 1 11.70 -19.51 -12.03
C MET A 1 11.37 -20.84 -12.68
N SER A 2 11.96 -21.95 -12.23
CA SER A 2 11.57 -23.27 -12.72
C SER A 2 10.27 -23.73 -12.05
N VAL A 3 9.59 -24.73 -12.63
CA VAL A 3 8.39 -25.35 -12.04
C VAL A 3 8.70 -25.85 -10.62
N ALA A 4 9.83 -26.54 -10.42
CA ALA A 4 10.25 -27.00 -9.09
C ALA A 4 10.46 -25.85 -8.08
N GLN A 5 10.91 -24.67 -8.54
CA GLN A 5 11.02 -23.50 -7.66
C GLN A 5 9.66 -22.93 -7.28
N LEU A 6 8.69 -22.97 -8.21
CA LEU A 6 7.30 -22.57 -7.92
C LEU A 6 6.64 -23.55 -6.94
N GLU A 7 6.78 -24.86 -7.16
CA GLU A 7 6.23 -25.88 -6.25
C GLU A 7 6.80 -25.72 -4.84
N LYS A 8 8.11 -25.50 -4.72
CA LYS A 8 8.76 -25.21 -3.44
C LYS A 8 8.15 -23.96 -2.79
N LEU A 9 7.98 -22.87 -3.54
CA LEU A 9 7.36 -21.63 -3.04
C LEU A 9 5.92 -21.86 -2.54
N LEU A 10 5.11 -22.62 -3.27
CA LEU A 10 3.72 -22.90 -2.89
C LEU A 10 3.60 -23.81 -1.65
N GLN A 11 4.66 -24.57 -1.34
CA GLN A 11 4.76 -25.43 -0.16
C GLN A 11 5.46 -24.77 1.03
N GLU A 12 6.02 -23.55 0.86
CA GLU A 12 6.62 -22.81 1.97
C GLU A 12 5.57 -22.59 3.08
N GLN A 13 5.94 -22.97 4.32
CA GLN A 13 5.07 -22.73 5.47
C GLN A 13 4.91 -21.23 5.69
N ILE A 14 3.67 -20.82 5.92
CA ILE A 14 3.32 -19.42 6.17
C ILE A 14 3.37 -19.20 7.68
N VAL A 15 4.40 -18.48 8.11
CA VAL A 15 4.69 -18.17 9.51
C VAL A 15 5.13 -16.72 9.61
N LEU A 16 5.26 -16.19 10.82
CA LEU A 16 5.95 -14.93 11.04
C LEU A 16 7.45 -15.11 10.73
N LYS A 17 8.05 -14.14 10.05
CA LYS A 17 9.48 -14.15 9.73
C LYS A 17 10.20 -13.10 10.56
N ASP A 18 11.21 -13.52 11.30
CA ASP A 18 12.06 -12.63 12.08
C ASP A 18 12.69 -11.53 11.21
N GLY A 19 12.64 -10.29 11.69
CA GLY A 19 13.16 -9.12 10.97
C GLY A 19 12.31 -8.66 9.78
N CYS A 20 11.12 -9.24 9.59
CA CYS A 20 10.14 -8.72 8.64
C CYS A 20 9.23 -7.71 9.34
N GLY A 21 9.48 -6.41 9.12
CA GLY A 21 8.68 -5.34 9.73
C GLY A 21 7.17 -5.41 9.43
N PHE A 22 6.75 -6.04 8.33
CA PHE A 22 5.33 -6.29 8.06
C PHE A 22 4.76 -7.47 8.85
N CYS A 23 5.55 -8.52 9.12
CA CYS A 23 5.10 -9.58 10.03
C CYS A 23 4.99 -9.04 11.47
N GLU A 24 5.98 -8.26 11.90
CA GLU A 24 5.98 -7.63 13.23
C GLU A 24 4.81 -6.66 13.39
N PHE A 25 4.52 -5.84 12.37
CA PHE A 25 3.42 -4.89 12.47
C PHE A 25 2.05 -5.58 12.43
N GLY A 26 1.88 -6.65 11.65
CA GLY A 26 0.63 -7.43 11.61
C GLY A 26 0.25 -8.13 12.92
N GLN A 27 1.12 -8.09 13.95
CA GLN A 27 0.83 -8.59 15.30
C GLN A 27 0.37 -7.49 16.27
N LYS A 28 0.34 -6.23 15.82
CA LYS A 28 -0.21 -5.12 16.60
C LYS A 28 -1.73 -5.05 16.47
N SER A 29 -2.35 -4.16 17.24
CA SER A 29 -3.79 -3.94 17.25
C SER A 29 -4.21 -2.83 16.29
N ILE A 30 -5.48 -2.83 15.89
CA ILE A 30 -6.09 -1.68 15.19
C ILE A 30 -5.86 -0.40 16.01
N GLY A 31 -5.42 0.67 15.33
CA GLY A 31 -5.04 1.95 15.92
C GLY A 31 -3.57 2.07 16.31
N ASP A 32 -2.81 0.97 16.36
CA ASP A 32 -1.38 1.02 16.64
C ASP A 32 -0.61 1.63 15.47
N THR A 33 0.46 2.35 15.80
CA THR A 33 1.34 3.03 14.85
C THR A 33 2.70 2.33 14.74
N ASP A 34 3.35 2.45 13.58
CA ASP A 34 4.77 2.10 13.40
C ASP A 34 5.66 3.35 13.43
N ASP A 35 6.98 3.14 13.42
CA ASP A 35 7.97 4.24 13.46
C ASP A 35 7.91 5.16 12.23
N ARG A 36 7.18 4.75 11.18
CA ARG A 36 6.95 5.53 9.96
C ARG A 36 5.60 6.26 10.00
N GLY A 37 4.87 6.17 11.11
CA GLY A 37 3.54 6.78 11.26
C GLY A 37 2.43 6.06 10.51
N SER A 38 2.67 4.84 10.00
CA SER A 38 1.59 4.02 9.44
C SER A 38 0.69 3.49 10.56
N VAL A 39 -0.62 3.42 10.34
CA VAL A 39 -1.62 3.03 11.37
C VAL A 39 -2.42 1.83 10.90
N ILE A 40 -2.63 0.82 11.74
CA ILE A 40 -3.55 -0.29 11.41
C ILE A 40 -5.00 0.20 11.46
N ILE A 41 -5.74 0.02 10.36
CA ILE A 41 -7.13 0.47 10.21
C ILE A 41 -8.13 -0.68 9.99
N HIS A 42 -7.65 -1.86 9.66
CA HIS A 42 -8.46 -3.07 9.43
C HIS A 42 -7.65 -4.30 9.81
N GLN A 43 -8.31 -5.32 10.37
CA GLN A 43 -7.68 -6.58 10.75
C GLN A 43 -8.74 -7.69 10.85
N THR A 44 -8.48 -8.85 10.24
CA THR A 44 -9.35 -10.03 10.38
C THR A 44 -8.99 -10.87 11.62
N GLY A 45 -7.74 -10.74 12.10
CA GLY A 45 -7.20 -11.39 13.28
C GLY A 45 -5.67 -11.32 13.30
N VAL A 46 -5.02 -12.21 14.06
CA VAL A 46 -3.55 -12.27 14.23
C VAL A 46 -2.93 -13.61 13.81
N ASN A 47 -3.72 -14.54 13.28
CA ASN A 47 -3.27 -15.85 12.80
C ASN A 47 -2.43 -15.69 11.52
N PRO A 48 -1.13 -16.04 11.51
CA PRO A 48 -0.27 -15.86 10.36
C PRO A 48 -0.69 -16.69 9.13
N VAL A 49 -1.48 -17.75 9.31
CA VAL A 49 -1.87 -18.66 8.22
C VAL A 49 -2.99 -18.10 7.36
N GLU A 50 -3.92 -17.34 7.96
CA GLU A 50 -5.17 -16.93 7.33
C GLU A 50 -5.41 -15.42 7.34
N ASP A 51 -5.01 -14.73 8.42
CA ASP A 51 -5.45 -13.37 8.64
C ASP A 51 -4.76 -12.33 7.77
N TRP A 52 -5.43 -11.20 7.64
CA TRP A 52 -5.01 -10.01 6.93
C TRP A 52 -5.15 -8.77 7.81
N TYR A 53 -4.38 -7.75 7.48
CA TYR A 53 -4.51 -6.43 8.08
C TYR A 53 -4.24 -5.35 7.04
N ALA A 54 -4.86 -4.19 7.23
CA ALA A 54 -4.63 -3.02 6.40
C ALA A 54 -4.07 -1.86 7.21
N VAL A 55 -3.16 -1.10 6.60
CA VAL A 55 -2.54 0.06 7.20
C VAL A 55 -2.73 1.29 6.35
N LEU A 56 -3.07 2.41 6.99
CA LEU A 56 -2.99 3.72 6.38
C LEU A 56 -1.53 4.17 6.35
N GLN A 57 -1.05 4.61 5.19
CA GLN A 57 0.31 5.12 5.02
C GLN A 57 0.34 6.61 4.73
N ASP A 58 1.41 7.25 5.19
CA ASP A 58 1.78 8.64 4.88
C ASP A 58 2.40 8.81 3.48
N THR A 59 2.93 7.73 2.90
CA THR A 59 3.56 7.74 1.57
C THR A 59 2.55 7.50 0.45
N VAL A 60 2.19 8.57 -0.25
CA VAL A 60 1.17 8.57 -1.30
C VAL A 60 1.77 8.85 -2.66
N THR A 61 1.20 8.27 -3.71
CA THR A 61 1.54 8.64 -5.10
C THR A 61 0.57 9.68 -5.66
N SER A 62 -0.32 10.23 -4.85
CA SER A 62 -1.30 11.27 -5.19
C SER A 62 -0.89 12.63 -4.62
N ASP A 63 -1.83 13.57 -4.55
CA ASP A 63 -1.60 14.87 -3.92
C ASP A 63 -1.07 14.66 -2.48
N PRO A 64 0.12 15.16 -2.12
CA PRO A 64 0.67 15.00 -0.78
C PRO A 64 -0.17 15.61 0.35
N ARG A 65 -1.18 16.44 0.05
CA ARG A 65 -2.02 17.12 1.04
C ARG A 65 -3.32 16.39 1.32
N THR A 66 -3.91 15.75 0.31
CA THR A 66 -5.25 15.15 0.38
C THR A 66 -5.25 13.67 0.02
N GLY A 67 -4.22 13.21 -0.69
CA GLY A 67 -4.06 11.83 -1.06
C GLY A 67 -3.77 10.96 0.16
N PHE A 68 -4.22 9.71 0.08
CA PHE A 68 -3.89 8.68 1.05
C PHE A 68 -3.66 7.35 0.34
N ARG A 69 -2.95 6.45 1.03
CA ARG A 69 -2.69 5.09 0.57
C ARG A 69 -3.04 4.12 1.67
N ILE A 70 -3.74 3.05 1.31
CA ILE A 70 -3.94 1.90 2.18
C ILE A 70 -3.08 0.75 1.65
N LEU A 71 -2.28 0.14 2.51
CA LEU A 71 -1.67 -1.15 2.22
C LEU A 71 -2.53 -2.25 2.83
N LEU A 72 -2.81 -3.30 2.08
CA LEU A 72 -3.40 -4.54 2.57
C LEU A 72 -2.35 -5.66 2.50
N LEU A 73 -2.12 -6.33 3.62
CA LEU A 73 -1.08 -7.35 3.77
C LEU A 73 -1.64 -8.58 4.50
N PRO A 74 -1.15 -9.78 4.19
CA PRO A 74 -1.38 -10.93 5.06
C PRO A 74 -0.60 -10.77 6.36
N THR A 75 -1.09 -11.36 7.44
CA THR A 75 -0.42 -11.32 8.75
C THR A 75 0.87 -12.14 8.74
N GLY A 76 0.85 -13.34 8.15
CA GLY A 76 2.03 -14.19 7.99
C GLY A 76 2.90 -13.80 6.78
N HIS A 77 4.13 -14.29 6.75
CA HIS A 77 5.09 -13.98 5.70
C HIS A 77 4.74 -14.67 4.37
N VAL A 78 3.91 -14.03 3.56
CA VAL A 78 3.57 -14.47 2.21
C VAL A 78 4.43 -13.72 1.20
N ARG A 79 4.95 -14.40 0.18
CA ARG A 79 5.87 -13.81 -0.81
C ARG A 79 5.25 -13.61 -2.18
N ALA A 80 4.20 -14.37 -2.51
CA ALA A 80 3.52 -14.29 -3.79
C ALA A 80 2.00 -14.48 -3.66
N PHE A 81 1.22 -13.78 -4.50
CA PHE A 81 -0.24 -13.93 -4.58
C PHE A 81 -0.69 -15.37 -4.83
N ALA A 82 0.09 -16.16 -5.57
CA ALA A 82 -0.24 -17.57 -5.82
C ALA A 82 -0.31 -18.40 -4.51
N GLN A 83 0.43 -18.00 -3.47
CA GLN A 83 0.35 -18.66 -2.17
C GLN A 83 -1.00 -18.40 -1.49
N VAL A 84 -1.70 -17.28 -1.76
CA VAL A 84 -3.00 -16.96 -1.13
C VAL A 84 -4.00 -18.09 -1.32
N ALA A 85 -4.08 -18.64 -2.53
CA ALA A 85 -4.98 -19.73 -2.89
C ALA A 85 -4.68 -21.07 -2.21
N MET A 86 -3.51 -21.22 -1.55
CA MET A 86 -3.12 -22.45 -0.88
C MET A 86 -3.82 -22.65 0.48
N ASN A 87 -4.58 -21.66 0.95
CA ASN A 87 -5.42 -21.77 2.14
C ASN A 87 -6.77 -21.11 1.85
N TYR A 88 -7.87 -21.83 2.09
CA TYR A 88 -9.22 -21.36 1.79
C TYR A 88 -9.61 -20.12 2.59
N ASN A 89 -9.44 -20.14 3.92
CA ASN A 89 -9.78 -19.01 4.79
C ASN A 89 -8.99 -17.75 4.40
N ARG A 90 -7.68 -17.89 4.18
CA ARG A 90 -6.84 -16.79 3.70
C ARG A 90 -7.34 -16.18 2.40
N ALA A 91 -7.82 -17.01 1.47
CA ALA A 91 -8.36 -16.54 0.19
C ALA A 91 -9.71 -15.84 0.36
N VAL A 92 -10.54 -16.30 1.29
CA VAL A 92 -11.79 -15.64 1.68
C VAL A 92 -11.48 -14.27 2.31
N ASP A 93 -10.61 -14.23 3.31
CA ASP A 93 -10.24 -13.01 4.03
C ASP A 93 -9.53 -12.00 3.13
N TYR A 94 -8.74 -12.47 2.16
CA TYR A 94 -8.18 -11.63 1.10
C TYR A 94 -9.28 -10.90 0.31
N GLY A 95 -10.28 -11.63 -0.19
CA GLY A 95 -11.36 -11.05 -0.97
C GLY A 95 -12.23 -10.10 -0.15
N LEU A 96 -12.57 -10.48 1.08
CA LEU A 96 -13.36 -9.65 2.00
C LEU A 96 -12.60 -8.39 2.42
N SER A 97 -11.30 -8.49 2.68
CA SER A 97 -10.49 -7.34 3.08
C SER A 97 -10.30 -6.36 1.93
N ILE A 98 -10.14 -6.84 0.68
CA ILE A 98 -10.13 -5.96 -0.50
C ILE A 98 -11.44 -5.18 -0.56
N ALA A 99 -12.59 -5.86 -0.52
CA ALA A 99 -13.89 -5.21 -0.63
C ALA A 99 -14.13 -4.21 0.51
N THR A 100 -13.75 -4.57 1.74
CA THR A 100 -13.89 -3.72 2.93
C THR A 100 -13.05 -2.44 2.80
N VAL A 101 -11.79 -2.57 2.42
CA VAL A 101 -10.88 -1.43 2.24
C VAL A 101 -11.35 -0.54 1.09
N SER A 102 -11.76 -1.13 -0.05
CA SER A 102 -12.29 -0.36 -1.19
C SER A 102 -13.53 0.45 -0.81
N ILE A 103 -14.49 -0.14 -0.09
CA ILE A 103 -15.69 0.59 0.36
C ILE A 103 -15.30 1.73 1.29
N ALA A 104 -14.48 1.48 2.31
CA ALA A 104 -14.07 2.51 3.26
C ALA A 104 -13.34 3.67 2.55
N MET A 105 -12.50 3.35 1.57
CA MET A 105 -11.80 4.35 0.76
C MET A 105 -12.78 5.20 -0.07
N GLN A 106 -13.79 4.57 -0.69
CA GLN A 106 -14.79 5.31 -1.46
C GLN A 106 -15.70 6.17 -0.57
N GLU A 107 -16.00 5.75 0.65
CA GLU A 107 -16.76 6.54 1.64
C GLU A 107 -16.02 7.83 1.99
N VAL A 108 -14.74 7.74 2.36
CA VAL A 108 -13.89 8.92 2.65
C VAL A 108 -13.84 9.87 1.45
N ARG A 109 -13.69 9.34 0.23
CA ARG A 109 -13.65 10.16 -0.98
C ARG A 109 -15.00 10.83 -1.30
N ALA A 110 -16.10 10.17 -0.96
CA ALA A 110 -17.44 10.76 -1.12
C ALA A 110 -17.63 11.92 -0.14
N GLU A 111 -17.20 11.76 1.12
CA GLU A 111 -17.19 12.83 2.12
C GLU A 111 -16.32 14.02 1.69
N ASP A 112 -15.12 13.75 1.16
CA ASP A 112 -14.23 14.79 0.63
C ASP A 112 -14.86 15.54 -0.56
N ALA A 113 -15.50 14.82 -1.48
CA ALA A 113 -16.18 15.43 -2.63
C ALA A 113 -17.35 16.32 -2.19
N GLU A 114 -18.14 15.88 -1.21
CA GLU A 114 -19.21 16.67 -0.60
C GLU A 114 -18.65 17.94 0.06
N HIS A 115 -17.59 17.81 0.85
CA HIS A 115 -16.96 18.94 1.54
C HIS A 115 -16.39 19.98 0.56
N LEU A 116 -15.85 19.53 -0.56
CA LEU A 116 -15.29 20.39 -1.62
C LEU A 116 -16.35 20.93 -2.59
N GLY A 117 -17.60 20.44 -2.52
CA GLY A 117 -18.68 20.83 -3.43
C GLY A 117 -18.45 20.39 -4.87
N VAL A 118 -17.78 19.25 -5.08
CA VAL A 118 -17.48 18.68 -6.40
C VAL A 118 -18.26 17.39 -6.64
N GLU A 119 -18.44 16.99 -7.91
CA GLU A 119 -19.06 15.71 -8.23
C GLU A 119 -18.17 14.55 -7.76
N TYR A 120 -18.76 13.63 -7.01
CA TYR A 120 -18.09 12.39 -6.62
C TYR A 120 -17.99 11.43 -7.80
N VAL A 121 -16.77 11.01 -8.13
CA VAL A 121 -16.49 9.95 -9.09
C VAL A 121 -15.66 8.85 -8.41
N PRO A 122 -16.16 7.59 -8.38
CA PRO A 122 -15.42 6.48 -7.80
C PRO A 122 -14.15 6.23 -8.61
N MET A 123 -13.01 6.20 -7.93
CA MET A 123 -11.70 5.91 -8.49
C MET A 123 -10.84 5.28 -7.40
N GLU A 124 -10.13 4.23 -7.78
CA GLU A 124 -9.09 3.61 -6.97
C GLU A 124 -8.08 2.97 -7.92
N ARG A 125 -6.83 2.93 -7.49
CA ARG A 125 -5.81 2.11 -8.14
C ARG A 125 -5.37 1.02 -7.17
N ILE A 126 -5.42 -0.22 -7.64
CA ILE A 126 -5.02 -1.39 -6.86
C ILE A 126 -3.77 -1.99 -7.49
N ASP A 127 -2.63 -1.88 -6.81
CA ASP A 127 -1.35 -2.43 -7.24
C ASP A 127 -0.85 -3.52 -6.30
N GLY A 128 -0.72 -4.74 -6.80
CA GLY A 128 -0.13 -5.85 -6.07
C GLY A 128 1.40 -5.90 -6.19
N LYS A 129 2.11 -6.10 -5.08
CA LYS A 129 3.56 -6.26 -5.04
C LYS A 129 3.96 -7.59 -4.38
N CYS A 130 4.60 -8.46 -5.16
CA CYS A 130 5.24 -9.68 -4.67
C CYS A 130 6.72 -9.46 -4.35
N PHE A 131 7.32 -10.46 -3.69
CA PHE A 131 8.78 -10.58 -3.65
C PHE A 131 9.37 -10.57 -5.06
N ALA A 132 10.36 -9.71 -5.26
CA ALA A 132 11.26 -9.75 -6.39
C ALA A 132 12.67 -9.44 -5.89
N ARG A 133 13.71 -9.94 -6.57
CA ARG A 133 15.11 -9.68 -6.18
C ARG A 133 15.47 -8.19 -6.11
N ALA A 134 14.76 -7.35 -6.86
CA ALA A 134 14.94 -5.90 -6.88
C ALA A 134 14.17 -5.17 -5.77
N ASN A 135 13.30 -5.86 -5.02
CA ASN A 135 12.49 -5.27 -3.96
C ASN A 135 13.16 -5.50 -2.61
N SER A 136 13.27 -4.45 -1.80
CA SER A 136 13.75 -4.53 -0.42
C SER A 136 12.80 -5.27 0.52
N GLN A 137 11.56 -5.52 0.10
CA GLN A 137 10.54 -6.19 0.90
C GLN A 137 10.12 -7.49 0.24
N GLU A 138 10.24 -8.59 0.99
CA GLU A 138 9.86 -9.92 0.53
C GLU A 138 8.40 -10.27 0.85
N HIS A 139 7.81 -9.57 1.81
CA HIS A 139 6.43 -9.78 2.20
C HIS A 139 5.52 -9.04 1.21
N MET A 140 4.66 -9.81 0.54
CA MET A 140 3.71 -9.29 -0.42
C MET A 140 2.73 -8.30 0.21
N HIS A 141 2.26 -7.35 -0.59
CA HIS A 141 1.26 -6.39 -0.17
C HIS A 141 0.51 -5.85 -1.37
N ILE A 142 -0.66 -5.29 -1.12
CA ILE A 142 -1.51 -4.63 -2.11
C ILE A 142 -1.61 -3.18 -1.71
N LYS A 143 -1.46 -2.28 -2.68
CA LYS A 143 -1.60 -0.84 -2.49
C LYS A 143 -2.93 -0.40 -3.08
N PHE A 144 -3.72 0.28 -2.26
CA PHE A 144 -4.90 1.02 -2.65
C PHE A 144 -4.50 2.48 -2.65
N ASP A 145 -4.39 3.05 -3.84
CA ASP A 145 -4.00 4.43 -4.05
C ASP A 145 -5.23 5.26 -4.42
N GLU A 146 -5.47 6.30 -3.61
CA GLU A 146 -6.39 7.37 -3.93
C GLU A 146 -5.77 8.23 -5.04
N PRO A 147 -6.36 8.39 -6.24
CA PRO A 147 -5.74 9.10 -7.35
C PRO A 147 -6.18 10.57 -7.46
N SER A 148 -6.21 11.35 -6.36
CA SER A 148 -6.63 12.77 -6.35
C SER A 148 -5.73 13.77 -7.11
N GLY A 149 -4.70 13.30 -7.83
CA GLY A 149 -4.03 14.15 -8.80
C GLY A 149 -4.97 14.41 -9.99
N GLY A 150 -5.05 15.63 -10.51
CA GLY A 150 -5.81 15.95 -11.74
C GLY A 150 -5.38 15.16 -12.99
N LEU A 151 -4.39 14.29 -12.87
CA LEU A 151 -4.03 13.27 -13.82
C LEU A 151 -4.52 11.95 -13.20
N ALA A 152 -5.45 11.23 -13.83
CA ALA A 152 -5.95 9.91 -13.38
C ALA A 152 -4.88 8.79 -13.45
N GLN A 153 -3.70 9.08 -12.91
CA GLN A 153 -2.44 8.35 -12.91
C GLN A 153 -1.68 8.80 -11.65
N PRO A 154 -0.57 8.14 -11.25
CA PRO A 154 0.26 8.65 -10.17
C PRO A 154 0.56 10.13 -10.40
N PHE A 155 0.35 10.94 -9.37
CA PHE A 155 0.93 12.27 -9.33
C PHE A 155 2.42 12.11 -9.68
N PRO A 156 3.00 13.01 -10.50
CA PRO A 156 4.39 12.92 -10.91
C PRO A 156 5.32 13.24 -9.72
N VAL A 157 5.28 12.39 -8.70
CA VAL A 157 6.11 12.43 -7.51
C VAL A 157 6.99 11.19 -7.47
N ASP A 158 7.90 11.11 -8.44
CA ASP A 158 9.18 10.43 -8.22
C ASP A 158 10.10 11.38 -7.41
N THR A 159 9.63 11.83 -6.25
CA THR A 159 10.10 13.08 -5.61
C THR A 159 11.42 12.97 -4.86
N LYS A 160 12.02 11.80 -4.67
CA LYS A 160 13.42 11.78 -4.21
C LYS A 160 14.38 12.32 -5.28
N PHE A 161 14.02 12.20 -6.56
CA PHE A 161 14.82 12.76 -7.65
C PHE A 161 14.50 14.23 -7.93
N TRP A 162 13.23 14.64 -7.77
CA TRP A 162 12.78 15.99 -8.12
C TRP A 162 12.90 17.03 -6.99
N ILE A 163 12.74 16.66 -5.72
CA ILE A 163 12.86 17.61 -4.59
C ILE A 163 14.31 18.07 -4.40
N ARG A 164 15.31 17.24 -4.72
CA ARG A 164 16.74 17.63 -4.64
C ARG A 164 17.19 18.57 -5.75
N ASN A 165 16.42 18.73 -6.83
CA ASN A 165 16.79 19.56 -7.97
C ASN A 165 16.00 20.87 -8.06
N GLN A 166 15.28 21.25 -7.00
CA GLN A 166 14.68 22.58 -6.87
C GLN A 166 15.62 23.56 -6.16
N GLU A 167 16.92 23.55 -6.49
CA GLU A 167 17.64 24.81 -6.39
C GLU A 167 17.04 25.75 -7.43
N PRO A 168 16.63 26.98 -7.07
CA PRO A 168 16.17 27.94 -8.06
C PRO A 168 17.27 28.10 -9.11
N PRO A 169 16.94 28.14 -10.41
CA PRO A 169 17.96 28.30 -11.44
C PRO A 169 18.75 29.57 -11.15
N VAL A 170 20.01 29.42 -10.78
CA VAL A 170 20.95 30.54 -10.66
C VAL A 170 21.09 31.12 -12.05
N ASN A 171 20.46 32.27 -12.26
CA ASN A 171 20.53 33.01 -13.51
C ASN A 171 22.01 33.31 -13.81
N ARG A 172 22.59 32.62 -14.80
CA ARG A 172 23.98 32.86 -15.25
C ARG A 172 24.16 34.21 -15.98
N ARG A 173 23.15 35.08 -16.01
CA ARG A 173 23.28 36.46 -16.47
C ARG A 173 22.48 37.38 -15.54
N GLY A 174 23.18 38.01 -14.61
CA GLY A 174 22.61 38.92 -13.61
C GLY A 174 21.76 40.06 -14.20
N GLY A 175 20.46 39.84 -14.27
CA GLY A 175 19.47 40.85 -14.57
C GLY A 175 18.18 40.54 -13.81
N MET A 176 17.81 41.44 -12.89
CA MET A 176 16.50 41.43 -12.26
C MET A 176 15.43 41.81 -13.29
N ILE A 177 14.30 41.13 -13.27
CA ILE A 177 13.06 41.63 -13.87
C ILE A 177 12.03 41.68 -12.73
N ASN A 178 11.45 42.87 -12.55
CA ASN A 178 10.37 43.17 -11.61
C ASN A 178 9.08 42.41 -11.95
#